data_AF-A0A3C1NYQ8-F1
#
_entry.id   AF-A0A3C1NYQ8-F1
#
_cell.length_a   1.000
_cell.length_b   1.000
_cell.length_c   1.000
_cell.angle_alpha   90.00
_cell.angle_beta   90.00
_cell.angle_gamma   90.00
#
_symmetry.space_group_name_H-M   'P 1'
#
loop_
_entity.id
_entity.type
_entity.pdbx_description
1 polymer ?
#
loop_
_entity_poly.entity_id
_entity_poly.type
_entity_poly.pdbx_seq_one_letter_code
_entity_poly.pdbx_strand_id
1 'polypeptide(L)'
;MTTSHDTIPFDDAVSAFDPVLGLETHVELGTASKMFCSCPTAFGAEANTQVCPVCLGLPGSMPVVNRAAVESTIRMGLALNCTIAEWCRFARKNYFY
;
A
#
# COMPACT_ATOMS: atom_id res chain seq x y z
N MET A 1 -37.80 18.43 9.48
CA MET A 1 -38.00 17.51 10.62
C MET A 1 -37.01 16.38 10.43
N THR A 2 -35.81 16.52 10.98
CA THR A 2 -34.74 15.51 10.87
C THR A 2 -35.13 14.32 11.74
N THR A 3 -35.36 13.17 11.11
CA THR A 3 -35.55 11.90 11.80
C THR A 3 -34.26 11.59 12.55
N SER A 4 -34.26 11.77 13.86
CA SER A 4 -33.25 11.21 14.76
C SER A 4 -33.29 9.70 14.55
N HIS A 5 -32.28 9.13 13.91
CA HIS A 5 -32.17 7.69 13.83
C HIS A 5 -31.89 7.16 15.24
N ASP A 6 -32.74 6.26 15.73
CA ASP A 6 -32.52 5.53 16.99
C ASP A 6 -31.24 4.71 16.83
N THR A 7 -30.16 5.24 17.39
CA THR A 7 -28.89 4.53 17.52
C THR A 7 -28.85 3.90 18.90
N ILE A 8 -28.33 2.68 18.96
CA ILE A 8 -28.10 1.99 20.23
C ILE A 8 -26.89 2.66 20.91
N PRO A 9 -26.95 2.97 22.22
CA PRO A 9 -25.78 3.44 22.96
C PRO A 9 -24.57 2.50 22.79
N PHE A 10 -23.35 3.04 22.77
CA PHE A 10 -22.13 2.24 22.53
C PHE A 10 -22.03 1.04 23.50
N ASP A 11 -22.29 1.28 24.79
CA ASP A 11 -22.24 0.25 25.84
C ASP A 11 -23.26 -0.88 25.61
N ASP A 12 -24.46 -0.54 25.11
CA ASP A 12 -25.50 -1.50 24.77
C ASP A 12 -25.15 -2.27 23.48
N ALA A 13 -24.51 -1.60 22.52
CA ALA A 13 -24.08 -2.24 21.27
C ALA A 13 -22.95 -3.26 21.50
N VAL A 14 -21.95 -2.93 22.33
CA VAL A 14 -20.83 -3.84 22.64
C VAL A 14 -21.21 -4.99 23.58
N SER A 15 -22.35 -4.88 24.27
CA SER A 15 -22.87 -5.97 25.11
C SER A 15 -23.79 -6.92 24.35
N ALA A 16 -24.56 -6.43 23.38
CA ALA A 16 -25.49 -7.23 22.59
C ALA A 16 -24.86 -7.88 21.35
N PHE A 17 -23.72 -7.35 20.86
CA PHE A 17 -23.08 -7.79 19.62
C PHE A 17 -21.57 -7.94 19.77
N ASP A 18 -20.97 -8.73 18.88
CA ASP A 18 -19.52 -8.91 18.78
C ASP A 18 -18.99 -8.23 17.50
N PRO A 19 -18.15 -7.17 17.61
CA PRO A 19 -17.66 -6.45 16.44
C PRO A 19 -16.56 -7.22 15.70
N VAL A 20 -16.79 -7.50 14.42
CA VAL A 20 -15.76 -8.08 13.53
C VAL A 20 -15.00 -6.96 12.83
N LEU A 21 -13.72 -6.79 13.18
CA LEU A 21 -12.86 -5.73 12.65
C LEU A 21 -11.74 -6.30 11.79
N GLY A 22 -11.49 -5.66 10.64
CA GLY A 22 -10.35 -5.95 9.77
C GLY A 22 -9.59 -4.67 9.47
N LEU A 23 -8.26 -4.76 9.42
CA LEU A 23 -7.39 -3.62 9.15
C LEU A 23 -6.61 -3.84 7.85
N GLU A 24 -6.59 -2.82 6.99
CA GLU A 24 -5.71 -2.75 5.83
C GLU A 24 -4.68 -1.64 6.10
N THR A 25 -3.40 -1.99 6.02
CA THR A 25 -2.31 -1.04 6.31
C THR A 25 -1.34 -1.01 5.13
N HIS A 26 -1.10 0.19 4.61
CA HIS A 26 -0.06 0.47 3.63
C HIS A 26 1.15 1.10 4.33
N VAL A 27 2.34 0.58 4.04
CA VAL A 27 3.60 1.07 4.60
C VAL A 27 4.53 1.45 3.46
N GLU A 28 5.05 2.69 3.52
CA GLU A 28 6.06 3.15 2.56
C GLU A 28 7.44 2.57 2.94
N LEU A 29 8.10 1.91 2.00
CA LEU A 29 9.42 1.35 2.22
C LEU A 29 10.49 2.45 2.12
N GLY A 30 11.43 2.48 3.05
CA GLY A 30 12.57 3.41 3.06
C GLY A 30 13.65 3.10 2.01
N THR A 31 13.27 2.83 0.76
CA THR A 31 14.20 2.59 -0.35
C THR A 31 14.66 3.90 -0.97
N ALA A 32 15.87 3.94 -1.55
CA ALA A 32 16.40 5.14 -2.21
C ALA A 32 15.77 5.43 -3.60
N SER A 33 15.23 4.40 -4.26
CA SER A 33 14.55 4.50 -5.54
C SER A 33 13.16 3.88 -5.49
N LYS A 34 12.30 4.24 -6.45
CA LYS A 34 10.93 3.71 -6.58
C LYS A 34 10.93 2.19 -6.83
N MET A 35 9.75 1.58 -6.75
CA MET A 35 9.56 0.13 -6.89
C MET A 35 9.87 -0.41 -8.29
N PHE A 36 9.54 0.36 -9.34
CA PHE A 36 9.60 -0.11 -10.73
C PHE A 36 10.52 0.72 -11.65
N CYS A 37 11.21 1.74 -11.11
CA CYS A 37 12.17 2.56 -11.85
C CYS A 37 13.24 3.14 -10.91
N SER A 38 14.27 3.75 -11.47
CA SER A 38 15.41 4.32 -10.74
C SER A 38 15.18 5.73 -10.18
N CYS A 39 13.98 6.32 -10.34
CA CYS A 39 13.69 7.63 -9.77
C CYS A 39 13.79 7.60 -8.24
N PRO A 40 14.24 8.70 -7.61
CA PRO A 40 14.29 8.81 -6.17
C PRO A 40 12.90 8.85 -5.51
N THR A 41 12.89 8.57 -4.21
CA THR A 41 11.75 8.57 -3.28
C THR A 41 11.88 9.70 -2.24
N ALA A 42 12.74 10.68 -2.47
CA ALA A 42 13.01 11.73 -1.50
C ALA A 42 11.76 12.58 -1.27
N PHE A 43 11.45 12.88 -0.01
CA PHE A 43 10.32 13.76 0.32
C PHE A 43 10.67 15.23 0.02
N GLY A 44 9.68 16.00 -0.43
CA GLY A 44 9.75 17.46 -0.51
C GLY A 44 10.42 18.06 -1.75
N ALA A 45 10.67 17.29 -2.81
CA ALA A 45 11.13 17.89 -4.07
C ALA A 45 10.02 18.62 -4.83
N GLU A 46 10.42 19.50 -5.76
CA GLU A 46 9.53 20.20 -6.67
C GLU A 46 8.65 19.26 -7.50
N ALA A 47 7.48 19.75 -7.89
CA ALA A 47 6.50 18.99 -8.66
C ALA A 47 7.12 18.42 -9.95
N ASN A 48 6.87 17.13 -10.20
CA ASN A 48 7.31 16.41 -11.40
C ASN A 48 8.82 16.43 -11.67
N THR A 49 9.67 16.61 -10.65
CA THR A 49 11.13 16.54 -10.81
C THR A 49 11.73 15.16 -10.56
N GLN A 50 11.07 14.34 -9.76
CA GLN A 50 11.49 12.96 -9.46
C GLN A 50 10.72 11.94 -10.30
N VAL A 51 10.70 12.11 -11.62
CA VAL A 51 9.88 11.32 -12.55
C VAL A 51 10.68 10.80 -13.74
N CYS A 52 10.14 9.78 -14.41
CA CYS A 52 10.66 9.23 -15.66
C CYS A 52 9.51 8.59 -16.47
N PRO A 53 9.75 8.16 -17.72
CA PRO A 53 8.72 7.56 -18.55
C PRO A 53 7.97 6.38 -17.89
N VAL A 54 8.64 5.58 -17.06
CA VAL A 54 8.04 4.43 -16.37
C VAL A 54 7.00 4.88 -15.35
N CYS A 55 7.35 5.77 -14.42
CA CYS A 55 6.42 6.18 -13.36
C CYS A 55 5.38 7.22 -13.84
N LEU A 56 5.57 7.78 -15.03
CA LEU A 56 4.55 8.58 -15.74
C LEU A 56 3.60 7.71 -16.58
N GLY A 57 3.86 6.40 -16.71
CA GLY A 57 3.04 5.52 -17.52
C GLY A 57 3.09 5.82 -19.02
N LEU A 58 4.22 6.36 -19.51
CA LEU A 58 4.34 6.72 -20.93
C LEU A 58 4.42 5.46 -21.82
N PRO A 59 3.90 5.53 -23.06
CA PRO A 59 3.97 4.43 -24.01
C PRO A 59 5.40 3.93 -24.24
N GLY A 60 5.57 2.61 -24.29
CA GLY A 60 6.86 1.94 -24.54
C GLY A 60 7.79 1.84 -23.32
N SER A 61 7.41 2.40 -22.16
CA SER A 61 8.17 2.22 -20.92
C SER A 61 7.95 0.84 -20.28
N MET A 62 8.96 0.30 -19.60
CA MET A 62 8.93 -1.03 -18.98
C MET A 62 9.35 -0.99 -17.51
N PRO A 63 8.66 -1.70 -16.61
CA PRO A 63 8.98 -1.73 -15.18
C PRO A 63 10.17 -2.65 -14.88
N VAL A 64 11.01 -2.25 -13.92
CA VAL A 64 12.10 -3.09 -13.37
C VAL A 64 12.00 -3.10 -11.84
N VAL A 65 11.86 -4.29 -11.25
CA VAL A 65 11.63 -4.48 -9.81
C VAL A 65 12.84 -4.04 -8.98
N ASN A 66 12.58 -3.31 -7.91
CA ASN A 66 13.57 -2.89 -6.93
C ASN A 66 13.94 -4.02 -5.97
N ARG A 67 15.21 -4.46 -5.99
CA ARG A 67 15.74 -5.51 -5.10
C ARG A 67 15.61 -5.16 -3.62
N ALA A 68 15.94 -3.94 -3.24
CA ALA A 68 15.90 -3.50 -1.84
C ALA A 68 14.46 -3.46 -1.32
N ALA A 69 13.49 -3.14 -2.18
CA ALA A 69 12.08 -3.21 -1.83
C ALA A 69 11.64 -4.66 -1.54
N VAL A 70 11.99 -5.60 -2.43
CA VAL A 70 11.68 -7.03 -2.21
C VAL A 70 12.31 -7.56 -0.93
N GLU A 71 13.59 -7.27 -0.68
CA GLU A 71 14.27 -7.68 0.55
C GLU A 71 13.61 -7.11 1.80
N SER A 72 13.19 -5.84 1.75
CA SER A 72 12.50 -5.18 2.87
C SER A 72 11.13 -5.80 3.14
N THR A 73 10.39 -6.18 2.09
CA THR A 73 9.10 -6.89 2.23
C THR A 73 9.28 -8.29 2.82
N ILE A 74 10.32 -9.04 2.41
CA ILE A 74 10.64 -10.35 3.00
C ILE A 74 10.98 -10.20 4.49
N ARG A 75 11.84 -9.23 4.83
CA ARG A 75 12.20 -8.93 6.23
C ARG A 75 10.97 -8.57 7.05
N MET A 76 10.06 -7.75 6.51
CA MET A 76 8.81 -7.40 7.18
C MET A 76 7.92 -8.62 7.41
N GLY A 77 7.75 -9.50 6.41
CA GLY A 77 7.01 -10.74 6.57
C GLY A 77 7.58 -11.63 7.68
N LEU A 78 8.90 -11.82 7.72
CA LEU A 78 9.57 -12.59 8.78
C LEU A 78 9.40 -11.94 10.16
N ALA A 79 9.52 -10.62 10.26
CA ALA A 79 9.32 -9.87 11.51
C ALA A 79 7.87 -9.98 12.04
N LEU A 80 6.90 -10.15 11.14
CA LEU A 80 5.49 -10.36 11.46
C LEU A 80 5.12 -11.86 11.59
N ASN A 81 6.11 -12.75 11.67
CA ASN A 81 5.92 -14.21 11.78
C ASN A 81 5.11 -14.83 10.62
N CYS A 82 5.19 -14.24 9.42
CA CYS A 82 4.59 -14.81 8.22
C CYS A 82 5.49 -15.88 7.59
N THR A 83 4.87 -16.85 6.92
CA THR A 83 5.58 -17.77 6.02
C THR A 83 5.80 -17.09 4.68
N ILE A 84 7.05 -17.04 4.22
CA ILE A 84 7.40 -16.41 2.94
C ILE A 84 7.15 -17.40 1.80
N ALA A 85 6.40 -16.95 0.78
CA ALA A 85 6.19 -17.74 -0.43
C ALA A 85 7.49 -17.85 -1.24
N GLU A 86 7.81 -19.07 -1.70
CA GLU A 86 8.99 -19.33 -2.54
C GLU A 86 8.85 -18.72 -3.94
N TRP A 87 7.62 -18.51 -4.40
CA TRP A 87 7.31 -17.92 -5.69
C TRP A 87 6.16 -16.91 -5.59
N CYS A 88 6.38 -15.75 -6.21
CA CYS A 88 5.39 -14.68 -6.33
C CYS A 88 5.50 -14.03 -7.70
N ARG A 89 4.41 -13.38 -8.13
CA ARG A 89 4.37 -12.52 -9.33
C ARG A 89 3.65 -11.21 -9.02
N PHE A 90 4.01 -10.16 -9.76
CA PHE A 90 3.22 -8.94 -9.79
C PHE A 90 2.00 -9.10 -10.70
N ALA A 91 0.88 -8.47 -10.33
CA ALA A 91 -0.35 -8.43 -11.12
C ALA A 91 -0.78 -6.97 -11.36
N ARG A 92 -1.56 -6.73 -12.42
CA ARG A 92 -2.11 -5.40 -12.72
C ARG A 92 -3.50 -5.26 -12.09
N LYS A 93 -3.69 -4.27 -11.22
CA LYS A 93 -4.99 -3.84 -10.69
C LYS A 93 -5.46 -2.61 -11.50
N ASN A 94 -6.38 -2.80 -12.44
CA ASN A 94 -6.77 -1.76 -13.41
C ASN A 94 -7.98 -0.95 -12.90
N TYR A 95 -7.87 0.37 -12.87
CA TYR A 95 -8.93 1.33 -12.56
C TYR A 95 -8.53 2.72 -13.11
N PHE A 96 -9.52 3.62 -13.31
CA PHE A 96 -9.27 5.01 -13.70
C PHE A 96 -9.30 5.92 -12.46
N TYR A 97 -8.32 6.81 -12.33
CA TYR A 97 -8.21 7.81 -11.26
C TYR A 97 -7.52 9.08 -11.78
#